data_AF-A0A319DA27-F1
#
_entry.id   AF-A0A319DA27-F1
#
_cell.length_a   1.000
_cell.length_b   1.000
_cell.length_c   1.000
_cell.angle_alpha   90.00
_cell.angle_beta   90.00
_cell.angle_gamma   90.00
#
_symmetry.space_group_name_H-M   'P 1'
#
loop_
_entity.id
_entity.type
_entity.pdbx_description
1 polymer ?
#
loop_
_entity_poly.entity_id
_entity_poly.type
_entity_poly.pdbx_seq_one_letter_code
_entity_poly.pdbx_strand_id
1 'polypeptide(L)'
;MATRSAALKIDWTKLTGSLGLRGQTAVSLQAFKKRNDDARRKVQLLSEQAQTVDFAHYRGVLKNQAIVNEIENHFKIFKPSTYDVNRQLKAIDAFEAQAIKSAEETKGKVEAELRNLEKTLENIETARPFEDLTVDEVAAAQPEIDEKTASLVSKGRWMPAGYKERFGDMSVV
;
A
#
# COMPACT_ATOMS: atom_id res chain seq x y z
N MET A 1 -6.07 18.06 22.35
CA MET A 1 -6.92 16.89 22.03
C MET A 1 -7.09 16.77 20.51
N ALA A 2 -6.04 16.40 19.79
CA ALA A 2 -6.08 16.20 18.34
C ALA A 2 -5.01 15.16 18.02
N THR A 3 -5.40 14.00 17.45
CA THR A 3 -4.64 12.83 16.94
C THR A 3 -5.05 11.46 17.50
N ARG A 4 -5.77 11.36 18.63
CA ARG A 4 -6.26 10.06 19.17
C ARG A 4 -7.23 9.30 18.24
N SER A 5 -7.71 9.94 17.17
CA SER A 5 -8.78 9.45 16.31
C SER A 5 -8.33 8.72 15.03
N ALA A 6 -7.05 8.78 14.63
CA ALA A 6 -6.59 8.07 13.42
C ALA A 6 -6.55 6.54 13.62
N ALA A 7 -6.06 6.08 14.76
CA ALA A 7 -6.00 4.64 15.08
C ALA A 7 -7.39 3.98 15.24
N LEU A 8 -8.43 4.77 15.57
CA LEU A 8 -9.82 4.30 15.64
C LEU A 8 -10.52 4.26 14.27
N LYS A 9 -9.97 4.94 13.25
CA LYS A 9 -10.52 4.98 11.88
C LYS A 9 -9.95 3.88 10.97
N ILE A 10 -8.90 3.18 11.39
CA ILE A 10 -8.29 2.11 10.59
C ILE A 10 -9.09 0.81 10.82
N ASP A 11 -9.81 0.39 9.78
CA ASP A 11 -10.42 -0.93 9.71
C ASP A 11 -9.37 -1.97 9.29
N TRP A 12 -8.76 -2.61 10.28
CA TRP A 12 -7.70 -3.61 10.09
C TRP A 12 -8.16 -4.84 9.30
N THR A 13 -9.45 -5.18 9.37
CA THR A 13 -10.06 -6.26 8.60
C THR A 13 -10.17 -5.90 7.13
N LYS A 14 -10.59 -4.67 6.81
CA LYS A 14 -10.58 -4.19 5.42
C LYS A 14 -9.17 -4.06 4.87
N LEU A 15 -8.21 -3.56 5.66
CA LEU A 15 -6.83 -3.36 5.22
C LEU A 15 -6.13 -4.67 4.80
N THR A 16 -6.42 -5.78 5.47
CA THR A 16 -5.84 -7.10 5.14
C THR A 16 -6.54 -7.75 3.95
N GLY A 17 -7.86 -7.60 3.83
CA GLY A 17 -8.63 -8.15 2.72
C GLY A 17 -8.52 -7.37 1.41
N SER A 18 -8.56 -6.03 1.45
CA SER A 18 -8.65 -5.19 0.26
C SER A 18 -7.32 -5.03 -0.48
N LEU A 19 -6.21 -5.02 0.24
CA LEU A 19 -4.88 -4.84 -0.34
C LEU A 19 -4.25 -6.16 -0.80
N GLY A 20 -4.92 -7.30 -0.60
CA GLY A 20 -4.42 -8.62 -1.01
C GLY A 20 -3.02 -8.92 -0.48
N LEU A 21 -2.66 -8.36 0.69
CA LEU A 21 -1.31 -8.44 1.25
C LEU A 21 -1.01 -9.90 1.58
N ARG A 22 -0.01 -10.47 0.92
CA ARG A 22 0.41 -11.87 1.13
C ARG A 22 1.85 -11.93 1.65
N GLY A 23 2.15 -13.00 2.37
CA GLY A 23 3.50 -13.29 2.87
C GLY A 23 4.00 -12.29 3.91
N GLN A 24 5.24 -11.81 3.73
CA GLN A 24 5.99 -11.06 4.73
C GLN A 24 5.34 -9.72 5.13
N THR A 25 4.64 -9.07 4.21
CA THR A 25 3.95 -7.78 4.44
C THR A 25 2.72 -7.93 5.34
N ALA A 26 2.00 -9.05 5.24
CA ALA A 26 0.88 -9.32 6.14
C ALA A 26 1.37 -9.58 7.58
N VAL A 27 2.50 -10.29 7.72
CA VAL A 27 3.12 -10.58 9.02
C VAL A 27 3.63 -9.30 9.68
N SER A 28 4.28 -8.41 8.94
CA SER A 28 4.78 -7.13 9.48
C SER A 28 3.63 -6.22 9.93
N LEU A 29 2.52 -6.19 9.17
CA LEU A 29 1.31 -5.45 9.53
C LEU A 29 0.67 -6.00 10.82
N GLN A 30 0.57 -7.32 10.95
CA GLN A 30 0.03 -7.96 12.15
C GLN A 30 0.91 -7.68 13.38
N ALA A 31 2.24 -7.73 13.22
CA ALA A 31 3.18 -7.37 14.28
C ALA A 31 3.06 -5.89 14.68
N PHE A 32 2.87 -5.00 13.72
CA PHE A 32 2.62 -3.58 13.99
C PHE A 32 1.32 -3.37 14.77
N LYS A 33 0.22 -4.02 14.35
CA LYS A 33 -1.06 -3.99 15.08
C LYS A 33 -0.89 -4.44 16.52
N LYS A 34 -0.22 -5.57 16.75
CA LYS A 34 0.03 -6.09 18.11
C LYS A 34 0.80 -5.08 18.97
N ARG A 35 1.87 -4.48 18.43
CA ARG A 35 2.66 -3.47 19.15
C ARG A 35 1.82 -2.25 19.54
N ASN A 36 0.94 -1.78 18.64
CA ASN A 36 0.04 -0.67 18.92
C ASN A 36 -0.98 -1.02 20.02
N ASP A 37 -1.62 -2.18 19.92
CA ASP A 37 -2.62 -2.64 20.90
C ASP A 37 -1.98 -2.80 22.31
N ASP A 38 -0.78 -3.38 22.38
CA ASP A 38 -0.04 -3.55 23.63
C ASP A 38 0.38 -2.21 24.25
N ALA A 39 0.87 -1.26 23.44
CA ALA A 39 1.22 0.08 23.90
C ALA A 39 -0.02 0.83 24.43
N ARG A 40 -1.14 0.74 23.71
CA ARG A 40 -2.40 1.38 24.09
C ARG A 40 -2.94 0.84 25.41
N ARG A 41 -2.92 -0.49 25.59
CA ARG A 41 -3.31 -1.13 26.86
C ARG A 41 -2.44 -0.67 28.02
N LYS A 42 -1.11 -0.64 27.84
CA LYS A 42 -0.19 -0.17 28.88
C LYS A 42 -0.45 1.29 29.26
N VAL A 43 -0.65 2.16 28.28
CA VAL A 43 -0.96 3.58 28.54
C VAL A 43 -2.28 3.72 29.29
N GLN A 44 -3.30 2.95 28.93
CA GLN A 44 -4.58 2.96 29.63
C GLN A 44 -4.43 2.54 31.09
N LEU A 45 -3.79 1.39 31.35
CA LEU A 45 -3.53 0.89 32.71
C LEU A 45 -2.73 1.89 33.56
N LEU A 46 -1.70 2.52 32.98
CA LEU A 46 -0.89 3.52 33.69
C LEU A 46 -1.64 4.84 33.91
N SER A 47 -2.59 5.19 33.04
CA SER A 47 -3.41 6.39 33.19
C SER A 47 -4.53 6.24 34.23
N GLU A 48 -4.95 5.01 34.51
CA GLU A 48 -5.96 4.69 35.53
C GLU A 48 -5.36 4.67 36.95
N GLN A 49 -4.03 4.60 37.09
CA GLN A 49 -3.37 4.68 38.39
C GLN A 49 -3.50 6.09 38.98
N ALA A 50 -3.83 6.18 40.27
CA ALA A 50 -3.92 7.44 40.98
C ALA A 50 -2.55 8.11 41.06
N GLN A 51 -2.41 9.28 40.45
CA GLN A 51 -1.19 10.08 40.44
C GLN A 51 -1.19 11.20 41.49
N THR A 52 -2.29 11.31 42.25
CA THR A 52 -2.51 12.36 43.25
C THR A 52 -2.07 11.89 44.63
N VAL A 53 -1.16 12.62 45.25
CA VAL A 53 -0.76 12.42 46.65
C VAL A 53 -1.51 13.41 47.53
N ASP A 54 -2.23 12.93 48.55
CA ASP A 54 -2.91 13.79 49.52
C ASP A 54 -1.95 14.26 50.63
N PHE A 55 -1.26 15.38 50.38
CA PHE A 55 -0.35 15.98 51.34
C PHE A 55 -1.06 16.60 52.57
N ALA A 56 -2.38 16.81 52.53
CA ALA A 56 -3.13 17.34 53.69
C ALA A 56 -3.34 16.26 54.75
N HIS A 57 -3.65 15.03 54.32
CA HIS A 57 -3.72 13.88 55.21
C HIS A 57 -2.39 13.62 55.93
N TYR A 58 -1.26 13.63 55.20
CA TYR A 58 0.07 13.38 55.79
C TYR A 58 0.54 14.45 56.77
N ARG A 59 0.14 15.72 56.58
CA ARG A 59 0.42 16.81 57.55
C ARG A 59 -0.28 16.59 58.90
N GLY A 60 -1.44 15.94 58.91
CA GLY A 60 -2.19 15.64 60.14
C GLY A 60 -1.65 14.43 60.90
N VAL A 61 -1.02 13.47 60.21
CA VAL A 61 -0.52 12.22 60.81
C VAL A 61 0.94 12.34 61.26
N LEU A 62 1.79 13.05 60.51
CA LEU A 62 3.22 13.15 60.78
C LEU A 62 3.52 14.30 61.74
N LYS A 63 4.29 14.00 62.80
CA LYS A 63 4.78 15.01 63.76
C LYS A 63 5.73 16.04 63.14
N ASN A 64 6.46 15.67 62.07
CA ASN A 64 7.42 16.56 61.41
C ASN A 64 6.85 17.08 60.08
N GLN A 65 6.24 18.27 60.14
CA GLN A 65 5.62 18.90 58.97
C GLN A 65 6.63 19.51 57.98
N ALA A 66 7.86 19.77 58.40
CA ALA A 66 8.89 20.34 57.53
C ALA A 66 9.23 19.40 56.36
N ILE A 67 9.32 18.10 56.65
CA ILE A 67 9.60 17.05 55.64
C ILE A 67 8.47 16.95 54.62
N VAL A 68 7.21 17.05 55.07
CA VAL A 68 6.05 16.98 54.16
C VAL A 68 6.03 18.16 53.19
N ASN A 69 6.38 19.36 53.67
CA ASN A 69 6.47 20.55 52.81
C ASN A 69 7.61 20.47 51.79
N GLU A 70 8.75 19.89 52.17
CA GLU A 70 9.90 19.71 51.29
C GLU A 70 9.59 18.72 50.15
N ILE A 71 8.96 17.58 50.48
CA ILE A 71 8.53 16.57 49.50
C ILE A 71 7.46 17.14 48.56
N GLU A 72 6.49 17.91 49.08
CA GLU A 72 5.48 18.56 48.23
C GLU A 72 6.11 19.55 47.24
N ASN A 73 7.12 20.32 47.67
CA ASN A 73 7.87 21.21 46.80
C ASN A 73 8.63 20.44 45.70
N HIS A 74 9.34 19.36 46.06
CA HIS A 74 10.02 18.52 45.08
C HIS A 74 9.05 17.86 44.09
N PHE A 75 7.88 17.43 44.56
CA PHE A 75 6.83 16.86 43.71
C PHE A 75 6.26 17.88 42.71
N LYS A 76 6.04 19.12 43.14
CA LYS A 76 5.57 20.21 42.27
C LYS A 76 6.60 20.65 41.22
N ILE A 77 7.89 20.60 41.59
CA ILE A 77 8.99 20.99 40.70
C ILE A 77 9.33 19.87 39.71
N PHE A 78 9.06 18.62 40.08
CA PHE A 78 9.35 17.46 39.24
C PHE A 78 8.51 17.50 37.96
N LYS A 79 9.20 17.67 36.82
CA LYS A 79 8.64 17.48 35.49
C LYS A 79 9.17 16.16 34.93
N PRO A 80 8.30 15.22 34.52
CA PRO A 80 8.74 14.01 33.85
C PRO A 80 9.58 14.35 32.62
N SER A 81 10.67 13.64 32.41
CA SER A 81 11.48 13.75 31.19
C SER A 81 10.61 13.38 29.98
N THR A 82 10.36 14.36 29.11
CA THR A 82 9.65 14.14 27.85
C THR A 82 10.61 13.64 26.78
N TYR A 83 10.15 12.73 25.92
CA TYR A 83 10.87 12.35 24.72
C TYR A 83 10.54 13.34 23.59
N ASP A 84 11.56 13.86 22.90
CA ASP A 84 11.34 14.67 21.70
C ASP A 84 10.96 13.76 20.53
N VAL A 85 9.72 13.89 20.08
CA VAL A 85 9.15 13.13 18.96
C VAL A 85 9.22 13.91 17.63
N ASN A 86 9.69 15.16 17.64
CA ASN A 86 9.65 16.01 16.44
C ASN A 86 10.49 15.46 15.29
N ARG A 87 11.63 14.81 15.58
CA ARG A 87 12.46 14.19 14.55
C ARG A 87 11.75 13.03 13.87
N GLN A 88 11.02 12.24 14.64
CA GLN A 88 10.24 11.10 14.16
C GLN A 88 9.01 11.58 13.39
N LEU A 89 8.34 12.63 13.86
CA LEU A 89 7.22 13.26 13.14
C LEU A 89 7.65 13.76 11.75
N LYS A 90 8.77 14.48 11.66
CA LYS A 90 9.32 14.92 10.36
C LYS A 90 9.63 13.75 9.41
N ALA A 91 10.12 12.62 9.94
CA ALA A 91 10.35 11.45 9.13
C ALA A 91 9.03 10.83 8.63
N ILE A 92 8.00 10.77 9.49
CA ILE A 92 6.67 10.28 9.11
C ILE A 92 6.06 11.17 8.03
N ASP A 93 6.15 12.49 8.15
CA ASP A 93 5.64 13.44 7.16
C ASP A 93 6.31 13.23 5.79
N ALA A 94 7.63 12.99 5.77
CA ALA A 94 8.36 12.69 4.54
C ALA A 94 7.94 11.33 3.92
N PHE A 95 7.71 10.32 4.76
CA PHE A 95 7.18 9.03 4.31
C PHE A 95 5.76 9.16 3.75
N GLU A 96 4.91 9.98 4.37
CA GLU A 96 3.55 10.24 3.92
C GLU A 96 3.53 10.92 2.55
N ALA A 97 4.32 11.98 2.36
CA ALA A 97 4.45 12.65 1.07
C ALA A 97 4.91 11.69 -0.04
N GLN A 98 5.89 10.83 0.22
CA GLN A 98 6.37 9.86 -0.76
C GLN A 98 5.31 8.78 -1.05
N ALA A 99 4.58 8.33 -0.03
CA ALA A 99 3.52 7.35 -0.18
C ALA A 99 2.35 7.90 -1.01
N ILE A 100 1.92 9.14 -0.75
CA ILE A 100 0.88 9.83 -1.52
C ILE A 100 1.29 9.95 -2.99
N LYS A 101 2.51 10.43 -3.25
CA LYS A 101 3.02 10.55 -4.62
C LYS A 101 3.01 9.20 -5.35
N SER A 102 3.47 8.14 -4.70
CA SER A 102 3.50 6.79 -5.29
C SER A 102 2.09 6.25 -5.55
N ALA A 103 1.13 6.55 -4.67
CA ALA A 103 -0.27 6.17 -4.84
C ALA A 103 -0.92 6.93 -6.00
N GLU A 104 -0.67 8.23 -6.14
CA GLU A 104 -1.16 9.06 -7.25
C GLU A 104 -0.59 8.60 -8.59
N GLU A 105 0.71 8.30 -8.66
CA GLU A 105 1.35 7.75 -9.86
C GLU A 105 0.75 6.40 -10.26
N THR A 106 0.51 5.52 -9.28
CA THR A 106 -0.09 4.21 -9.53
C THR A 106 -1.52 4.35 -10.01
N LYS A 107 -2.31 5.24 -9.38
CA LYS A 107 -3.67 5.55 -9.81
C LYS A 107 -3.70 6.03 -11.26
N GLY A 108 -2.84 6.98 -11.62
CA GLY A 108 -2.78 7.49 -12.99
C GLY A 108 -2.42 6.41 -14.02
N LYS A 109 -1.49 5.51 -13.70
CA LYS A 109 -1.14 4.37 -14.57
C LYS A 109 -2.30 3.40 -14.74
N VAL A 110 -2.96 3.02 -13.65
CA VAL A 110 -4.10 2.09 -13.68
C VAL A 110 -5.27 2.69 -14.46
N GLU A 111 -5.56 3.99 -14.31
CA GLU A 111 -6.60 4.66 -15.10
C GLU A 111 -6.26 4.69 -16.60
N ALA A 112 -4.99 4.88 -16.97
CA ALA A 112 -4.56 4.82 -18.36
C ALA A 112 -4.67 3.41 -18.94
N GLU A 113 -4.27 2.38 -18.18
CA GLU A 113 -4.39 0.97 -18.58
C GLU A 113 -5.85 0.56 -18.73
N LEU A 114 -6.72 0.93 -17.79
CA LEU A 114 -8.16 0.66 -17.88
C LEU A 114 -8.76 1.26 -19.15
N ARG A 115 -8.46 2.52 -19.47
CA ARG A 115 -8.93 3.15 -20.71
C ARG A 115 -8.42 2.43 -21.95
N ASN A 116 -7.18 1.93 -21.93
CA ASN A 116 -6.63 1.17 -23.05
C ASN A 116 -7.30 -0.19 -23.20
N LEU A 117 -7.58 -0.87 -22.08
CA LEU A 117 -8.30 -2.14 -22.07
C LEU A 117 -9.76 -1.97 -22.52
N GLU A 118 -10.44 -0.90 -22.10
CA GLU A 118 -11.78 -0.55 -22.56
C GLU A 118 -11.81 -0.34 -24.08
N LYS A 119 -10.86 0.43 -24.62
CA LYS A 119 -10.73 0.60 -26.08
C LYS A 119 -10.43 -0.72 -26.79
N THR A 120 -9.59 -1.57 -26.19
CA THR A 120 -9.28 -2.89 -26.76
C THR A 120 -10.53 -3.76 -26.77
N LEU A 121 -11.35 -3.71 -25.72
CA LEU A 121 -12.61 -4.42 -25.62
C LEU A 121 -13.62 -3.91 -26.65
N GLU A 122 -13.77 -2.59 -26.79
CA GLU A 122 -14.62 -1.97 -27.83
C GLU A 122 -14.17 -2.40 -29.24
N ASN A 123 -12.86 -2.41 -29.50
CA ASN A 123 -12.32 -2.90 -30.76
C ASN A 123 -12.63 -4.38 -31.00
N ILE A 124 -12.64 -5.22 -29.96
CA ILE A 124 -13.00 -6.65 -30.07
C ILE A 124 -14.50 -6.81 -30.33
N GLU A 125 -15.34 -6.04 -29.65
CA GLU A 125 -16.80 -6.13 -29.78
C GLU A 125 -17.31 -5.58 -31.12
N THR A 126 -16.67 -4.55 -31.64
CA THR A 126 -17.02 -3.92 -32.93
C THR A 126 -16.23 -4.49 -34.11
N ALA A 127 -15.30 -5.42 -33.85
CA ALA A 127 -14.53 -6.06 -34.90
C ALA A 127 -15.45 -6.83 -35.85
N ARG A 128 -15.20 -6.66 -37.15
CA ARG A 128 -15.80 -7.49 -38.20
C ARG A 128 -15.41 -8.96 -38.01
N PRO A 129 -16.28 -9.90 -38.40
CA PRO A 129 -15.95 -11.32 -38.39
C PRO A 129 -14.69 -11.63 -39.19
N PHE A 130 -13.91 -12.61 -38.72
CA PHE A 130 -12.68 -13.03 -39.41
C PHE A 130 -12.91 -13.56 -40.83
N GLU A 131 -14.10 -14.07 -41.12
CA GLU A 131 -14.46 -14.60 -42.45
C GLU A 131 -14.53 -13.51 -43.52
N ASP A 132 -14.85 -12.28 -43.12
CA ASP A 132 -14.96 -11.15 -44.04
C ASP A 132 -13.62 -10.43 -44.22
N LEU A 133 -12.57 -10.78 -43.47
CA LEU A 133 -11.31 -10.03 -43.44
C LEU A 133 -10.44 -10.30 -44.68
N THR A 134 -9.93 -9.24 -45.31
CA THR A 134 -9.03 -9.38 -46.47
C THR A 134 -7.55 -9.32 -46.07
N VAL A 135 -6.70 -9.99 -46.85
CA VAL A 135 -5.24 -10.01 -46.60
C VAL A 135 -4.61 -8.62 -46.72
N ASP A 136 -5.11 -7.78 -47.63
CA ASP A 136 -4.60 -6.42 -47.84
C ASP A 136 -4.92 -5.52 -46.64
N GLU A 137 -6.10 -5.69 -46.02
CA GLU A 137 -6.47 -4.97 -44.80
C GLU A 137 -5.59 -5.39 -43.61
N VAL A 138 -5.23 -6.68 -43.52
CA VAL A 138 -4.34 -7.19 -42.47
C VAL A 138 -2.91 -6.67 -42.64
N ALA A 139 -2.40 -6.67 -43.88
CA ALA A 139 -1.09 -6.11 -44.21
C ALA A 139 -1.03 -4.60 -43.94
N ALA A 140 -2.09 -3.87 -44.27
CA ALA A 140 -2.20 -2.44 -43.99
C ALA A 140 -2.28 -2.13 -42.48
N ALA A 141 -2.96 -2.99 -41.70
CA ALA A 141 -3.08 -2.82 -40.25
C ALA A 141 -1.79 -3.17 -39.49
N GLN A 142 -1.02 -4.14 -39.97
CA GLN A 142 0.26 -4.53 -39.37
C GLN A 142 1.37 -4.69 -40.44
N PRO A 143 2.08 -3.60 -40.77
CA PRO A 143 3.13 -3.59 -41.79
C PRO A 143 4.31 -4.56 -41.52
N GLU A 144 4.51 -4.95 -40.27
CA GLU A 144 5.53 -5.95 -39.88
C GLU A 144 5.32 -7.30 -40.60
N ILE A 145 4.08 -7.63 -40.98
CA ILE A 145 3.74 -8.87 -41.69
C ILE A 145 4.43 -8.89 -43.07
N ASP A 146 4.39 -7.79 -43.80
CA ASP A 146 5.03 -7.67 -45.12
C ASP A 146 6.56 -7.65 -45.00
N GLU A 147 7.09 -6.93 -44.01
CA GLU A 147 8.54 -6.91 -43.74
C GLU A 147 9.07 -8.31 -43.44
N LYS A 148 8.36 -9.06 -42.58
CA LYS A 148 8.72 -10.42 -42.22
C LYS A 148 8.58 -11.37 -43.42
N THR A 149 7.56 -11.21 -44.23
CA THR A 149 7.35 -12.00 -45.46
C THR A 149 8.48 -11.73 -46.45
N ALA A 150 8.85 -10.48 -46.69
CA ALA A 150 10.01 -10.11 -47.52
C ALA A 150 11.33 -10.68 -46.96
N SER A 151 11.51 -10.67 -45.64
CA SER A 151 12.67 -11.28 -44.97
C SER A 151 12.73 -12.80 -45.15
N LEU A 152 11.58 -13.48 -45.17
CA LEU A 152 11.50 -14.92 -45.39
C LEU A 152 11.80 -15.27 -46.84
N VAL A 153 11.22 -14.54 -47.79
CA VAL A 153 11.45 -14.70 -49.24
C VAL A 153 12.92 -14.46 -49.59
N SER A 154 13.51 -13.36 -49.11
CA SER A 154 14.94 -13.06 -49.34
C SER A 154 15.89 -14.10 -48.75
N LYS A 155 15.50 -14.78 -47.68
CA LYS A 155 16.26 -15.88 -47.06
C LYS A 155 15.93 -17.26 -47.66
N GLY A 156 15.11 -17.33 -48.71
CA GLY A 156 14.70 -18.57 -49.37
C GLY A 156 13.82 -19.49 -48.51
N ARG A 157 13.21 -18.96 -47.44
CA ARG A 157 12.31 -19.70 -46.54
C ARG A 157 10.87 -19.51 -46.97
N TRP A 158 10.35 -20.48 -47.73
CA TRP A 158 9.01 -20.43 -48.31
C TRP A 158 7.90 -20.93 -47.37
N MET A 159 8.24 -21.62 -46.29
CA MET A 159 7.28 -22.05 -45.27
C MET A 159 7.60 -21.40 -43.92
N PRO A 160 6.62 -20.73 -43.27
CA PRO A 160 6.77 -20.28 -41.91
C PRO A 160 6.98 -21.46 -40.95
N ALA A 161 7.89 -21.30 -39.99
CA ALA A 161 8.17 -22.33 -38.98
C ALA A 161 6.91 -22.64 -38.15
N GLY A 162 6.62 -23.92 -37.92
CA GLY A 162 5.48 -24.38 -37.12
C GLY A 162 4.11 -24.30 -37.81
N TYR A 163 4.01 -23.80 -39.05
CA TYR A 163 2.73 -23.72 -39.77
C TYR A 163 2.13 -25.10 -40.00
N LYS A 164 2.94 -26.06 -40.47
CA LYS A 164 2.50 -27.43 -40.78
C LYS A 164 2.04 -28.20 -39.53
N GLU A 165 2.60 -27.92 -38.36
CA GLU A 165 2.20 -28.56 -37.09
C GLU A 165 0.83 -28.08 -36.60
N ARG A 166 0.49 -26.81 -36.88
CA ARG A 166 -0.75 -26.16 -36.41
C ARG A 166 -1.91 -26.31 -37.39
N PHE A 167 -1.63 -26.21 -38.68
CA PHE A 167 -2.64 -26.13 -39.74
C PHE A 167 -2.64 -27.32 -40.70
N GLY A 168 -1.68 -28.25 -40.56
CA GLY A 168 -1.54 -29.40 -41.45
C GLY A 168 -0.97 -29.04 -42.83
N ASP A 169 -0.93 -30.05 -43.70
CA ASP A 169 -0.52 -29.92 -45.09
C ASP A 169 -1.61 -30.57 -45.95
N MET A 170 -2.23 -29.78 -46.84
CA MET A 170 -3.30 -30.25 -47.72
C MET A 170 -2.80 -30.65 -49.11
N SER A 171 -1.49 -30.86 -49.28
CA SER A 171 -0.95 -31.37 -50.54
C SER A 171 -1.45 -32.80 -50.80
N VAL A 172 -1.86 -33.08 -52.04
CA VAL A 172 -2.47 -34.34 -52.48
C VAL A 172 -1.41 -35.40 -52.80
N VAL A 173 -0.25 -35.38 -52.14
CA VAL A 173 0.89 -36.26 -52.43
C VAL A 173 1.09 -37.30 -51.33
#